data_AF-A0A9N9XIV4-F1
#
_entry.id   AF-A0A9N9XIV4-F1
#
_cell.length_a   1.000
_cell.length_b   1.000
_cell.length_c   1.000
_cell.angle_alpha   90.00
_cell.angle_beta   90.00
_cell.angle_gamma   90.00
#
_symmetry.space_group_name_H-M   'P 1'
#
loop_
_entity.id
_entity.type
_entity.pdbx_description
1 polymer ?
#
loop_
_entity_poly.entity_id
_entity_poly.type
_entity_poly.pdbx_seq_one_letter_code
_entity_poly.pdbx_strand_id
1 'polypeptide(L)'
;MRNFSYHASFKFRFRKDFRKYEFFHHPQQFFPYGMLNIETETDKDVNKSPPNLNHLQVEYMVIQEGMCPVIFSHVWIRDDRKKVWIKTFMLLRDQKLFISQKIQTLAKFMRKPKEQALELVSV
;
A
#
# COMPACT_ATOMS: atom_id res chain seq x y z
N MET A 1 14.17 17.19 20.36
CA MET A 1 13.23 17.81 19.39
C MET A 1 11.83 17.85 20.00
N ARG A 2 11.22 19.04 20.16
CA ARG A 2 9.79 19.16 20.55
C ARG A 2 8.95 19.01 19.28
N ASN A 3 8.41 17.81 19.03
CA ASN A 3 7.52 17.54 17.89
C ASN A 3 6.10 18.08 18.10
N PHE A 4 5.78 18.59 19.29
CA PHE A 4 4.46 19.09 19.63
C PHE A 4 4.43 20.62 19.56
N SER A 5 3.50 21.14 18.76
CA SER A 5 3.18 22.57 18.76
C SER A 5 2.65 22.99 20.14
N TYR A 6 3.07 24.16 20.59
CA TYR A 6 2.60 24.75 21.84
C TYR A 6 1.08 25.00 21.85
N HIS A 7 0.49 25.26 20.67
CA HIS A 7 -0.93 25.58 20.53
C HIS A 7 -1.85 24.36 20.42
N ALA A 8 -1.30 23.15 20.33
CA ALA A 8 -2.07 21.93 20.17
C ALA A 8 -2.14 21.16 21.49
N SER A 9 -3.34 20.71 21.85
CA SER A 9 -3.57 19.94 23.09
C SER A 9 -3.21 18.46 22.87
N PHE A 10 -2.00 18.07 23.28
CA PHE A 10 -1.57 16.68 23.27
C PHE A 10 -1.70 16.05 24.68
N LYS A 11 -2.06 14.77 24.74
CA LYS A 11 -2.18 14.01 25.99
C LYS A 11 -1.42 12.69 25.88
N PHE A 12 -0.59 12.39 26.88
CA PHE A 12 0.00 11.06 27.02
C PHE A 12 -1.06 10.09 27.55
N ARG A 13 -1.18 8.92 26.93
CA ARG A 13 -2.09 7.85 27.37
C ARG A 13 -1.29 6.56 27.53
N PHE A 14 -1.34 5.98 28.71
CA PHE A 14 -0.78 4.66 28.98
C PHE A 14 -1.89 3.61 28.89
N ARG A 15 -1.78 2.68 27.95
CA ARG A 15 -2.76 1.61 27.73
C ARG A 15 -2.09 0.37 27.13
N LYS A 16 -2.68 -0.80 27.36
CA LYS A 16 -2.30 -2.02 26.64
C LYS A 16 -2.77 -1.93 25.19
N ASP A 17 -1.92 -2.34 24.25
CA ASP A 17 -2.23 -2.47 22.83
C ASP A 17 -1.76 -3.85 22.35
N PHE A 18 -2.71 -4.79 22.28
CA PHE A 18 -2.44 -6.18 21.89
C PHE A 18 -2.10 -6.32 20.40
N ARG A 19 -2.45 -5.32 19.57
CA ARG A 19 -2.23 -5.38 18.11
C ARG A 19 -0.85 -4.88 17.71
N LYS A 20 -0.13 -4.22 18.62
CA LYS A 20 1.17 -3.60 18.36
C LYS A 20 2.20 -4.57 17.79
N TYR A 21 2.13 -5.85 18.19
CA TYR A 21 3.11 -6.88 17.83
C TYR A 21 2.50 -8.06 17.08
N GLU A 22 1.29 -7.93 16.52
CA GLU A 22 0.59 -9.04 15.86
C GLU A 22 1.41 -9.66 14.72
N PHE A 23 2.12 -8.83 13.96
CA PHE A 23 3.03 -9.28 12.90
C PHE A 23 4.10 -10.26 13.41
N PHE A 24 4.63 -10.05 14.61
CA PHE A 24 5.67 -10.91 15.17
C PHE A 24 5.13 -12.19 15.79
N HIS A 25 3.85 -12.20 16.20
CA HIS A 25 3.21 -13.40 16.74
C HIS A 25 2.68 -14.30 15.63
N HIS A 26 2.07 -13.73 14.61
CA HIS A 26 1.44 -14.46 13.50
C HIS A 26 1.76 -13.80 12.13
N PRO A 27 3.03 -13.81 11.69
CA PRO A 27 3.46 -13.16 10.44
C PRO A 27 2.72 -13.70 9.21
N GLN A 28 2.35 -14.99 9.25
CA GLN A 28 1.61 -15.66 8.18
C GLN A 28 0.18 -15.16 7.99
N GLN A 29 -0.44 -14.63 9.05
CA GLN A 29 -1.82 -14.14 9.01
C GLN A 29 -1.91 -12.62 8.82
N PHE A 30 -0.78 -11.92 8.95
CA PHE A 30 -0.77 -10.46 8.95
C PHE A 30 -1.08 -9.85 7.58
N PHE A 31 -0.56 -10.45 6.50
CA PHE A 31 -0.76 -9.98 5.14
C PHE A 31 -1.74 -10.88 4.39
N PRO A 32 -2.84 -10.33 3.82
CA PRO A 32 -3.75 -11.08 2.98
C PRO A 32 -3.09 -11.49 1.66
N TYR A 33 -3.67 -12.52 1.03
CA TYR A 33 -3.21 -13.01 -0.26
C TYR A 33 -3.18 -11.90 -1.34
N GLY A 34 -2.08 -11.83 -2.09
CA GLY A 34 -1.89 -10.87 -3.18
C GLY A 34 -1.54 -9.44 -2.75
N MET A 35 -1.40 -9.18 -1.44
CA MET A 35 -0.97 -7.85 -0.95
C MET A 35 0.55 -7.65 -1.02
N LEU A 36 1.33 -8.73 -0.97
CA LEU A 36 2.78 -8.68 -1.04
C LEU A 36 3.25 -9.08 -2.42
N ASN A 37 4.26 -8.38 -2.93
CA ASN A 37 5.04 -8.84 -4.07
C ASN A 37 6.45 -9.17 -3.56
N ILE A 38 6.76 -10.45 -3.49
CA ILE A 38 8.08 -10.93 -3.10
C ILE A 38 8.81 -11.23 -4.40
N GLU A 39 9.68 -10.31 -4.80
CA GLU A 39 10.54 -10.51 -5.97
C GLU A 39 11.57 -11.60 -5.62
N THR A 40 11.26 -12.87 -5.84
CA THR A 40 12.26 -13.94 -5.72
C THR A 40 13.03 -14.06 -7.02
N GLU A 41 14.36 -14.04 -6.98
CA GLU A 41 15.23 -14.28 -8.16
C GLU A 41 15.02 -15.67 -8.80
N THR A 42 14.22 -16.54 -8.17
CA THR A 42 13.82 -17.88 -8.63
C THR A 42 12.51 -17.94 -9.42
N ASP A 43 11.89 -16.81 -9.77
CA ASP A 43 10.58 -16.77 -10.46
C ASP A 43 10.63 -17.08 -11.98
N LYS A 44 11.57 -17.94 -12.40
CA LYS A 44 11.60 -18.49 -13.76
C LYS A 44 10.76 -19.77 -13.91
N ASP A 45 10.25 -20.34 -12.82
CA ASP A 45 9.39 -21.53 -12.86
C ASP A 45 8.00 -21.24 -12.28
N VAL A 46 7.10 -20.79 -13.16
CA VAL A 46 5.72 -20.32 -12.93
C VAL A 46 4.77 -21.35 -12.29
N ASN A 47 5.24 -22.55 -11.93
CA ASN A 47 4.37 -23.66 -11.56
C ASN A 47 4.50 -24.16 -10.11
N LYS A 48 5.37 -23.60 -9.26
CA LYS A 48 5.60 -24.15 -7.90
C LYS A 48 6.03 -23.10 -6.86
N SER A 49 5.17 -22.17 -6.47
CA SER A 49 5.34 -21.49 -5.16
C SER A 49 4.08 -21.69 -4.30
N PRO A 50 4.15 -22.51 -3.23
CA PRO A 50 3.04 -22.62 -2.29
C PRO A 50 2.89 -21.28 -1.52
N PRO A 51 1.66 -20.89 -1.16
CA PRO A 51 1.39 -19.62 -0.47
C PRO A 51 2.16 -19.46 0.86
N ASN A 52 2.56 -20.57 1.48
CA ASN A 52 3.28 -20.59 2.76
C ASN A 52 4.77 -20.19 2.66
N LEU A 53 5.40 -20.28 1.47
CA LEU A 53 6.82 -19.91 1.30
C LEU A 53 7.03 -18.39 1.42
N ASN A 54 6.02 -17.63 0.99
CA ASN A 54 6.04 -16.18 0.94
C ASN A 54 6.07 -15.54 2.34
N HIS A 55 5.37 -16.13 3.31
CA HIS A 55 5.27 -15.52 4.64
C HIS A 55 6.55 -15.64 5.48
N LEU A 56 7.23 -16.79 5.43
CA LEU A 56 8.51 -17.00 6.10
C LEU A 56 9.61 -16.11 5.49
N GLN A 57 9.56 -15.88 4.18
CA GLN A 57 10.48 -14.97 3.49
C GLN A 57 10.25 -13.51 3.90
N VAL A 58 9.00 -13.08 4.07
CA VAL A 58 8.68 -11.71 4.52
C VAL A 58 9.14 -11.49 5.95
N GLU A 59 8.92 -12.48 6.82
CA GLU A 59 9.43 -12.43 8.19
C GLU A 59 10.96 -12.30 8.20
N TYR A 60 11.67 -13.12 7.44
CA TYR A 60 13.13 -13.06 7.32
C TYR A 60 13.60 -11.71 6.75
N MET A 61 13.00 -11.24 5.65
CA MET A 61 13.32 -9.97 4.99
C MET A 61 13.14 -8.77 5.94
N VAL A 62 12.03 -8.73 6.69
CA VAL A 62 11.72 -7.61 7.58
C VAL A 62 12.55 -7.67 8.86
N ILE A 63 12.72 -8.85 9.46
CA ILE A 63 13.33 -9.00 10.79
C ILE A 63 14.85 -9.14 10.71
N GLN A 64 15.35 -9.97 9.79
CA GLN A 64 16.78 -10.29 9.71
C GLN A 64 17.52 -9.31 8.80
N GLU A 65 16.94 -8.94 7.67
CA GLU A 65 17.60 -8.08 6.68
C GLU A 65 17.23 -6.59 6.82
N GLY A 66 16.18 -6.26 7.60
CA GLY A 66 15.68 -4.89 7.74
C GLY A 66 15.17 -4.30 6.42
N MET A 67 14.82 -5.16 5.46
CA MET A 67 14.39 -4.77 4.13
C MET A 67 12.91 -4.40 4.12
N CYS A 68 12.54 -3.45 3.27
CA CYS A 68 11.16 -2.99 3.11
C CYS A 68 10.45 -3.83 2.04
N PRO A 69 9.42 -4.62 2.39
CA PRO A 69 8.71 -5.43 1.42
C PRO A 69 7.91 -4.54 0.46
N VAL A 70 7.70 -5.03 -0.76
CA VAL A 70 6.83 -4.36 -1.72
C VAL A 70 5.38 -4.71 -1.41
N ILE A 71 4.59 -3.71 -1.03
CA ILE A 71 3.19 -3.88 -0.60
C ILE A 71 2.24 -3.15 -1.56
N PHE A 72 1.22 -3.86 -2.04
CA PHE A 72 0.16 -3.32 -2.89
C PHE A 72 -1.20 -3.44 -2.19
N SER A 73 -1.94 -2.35 -2.08
CA SER A 73 -3.29 -2.38 -1.50
C SER A 73 -4.23 -1.37 -2.13
N HIS A 74 -5.52 -1.70 -2.11
CA HIS A 74 -6.57 -0.72 -2.33
C HIS A 74 -6.87 0.03 -1.04
N VAL A 75 -6.93 1.35 -1.12
CA VAL A 75 -7.22 2.21 0.03
C VAL A 75 -8.26 3.27 -0.34
N TRP A 76 -8.99 3.73 0.66
CA TRP A 76 -9.85 4.90 0.55
C TRP A 76 -9.07 6.10 1.07
N ILE A 77 -8.86 7.10 0.22
CA ILE A 77 -8.21 8.36 0.59
C ILE A 77 -9.26 9.47 0.55
N ARG A 78 -9.27 10.30 1.59
CA ARG A 78 -10.09 11.50 1.64
C ARG A 78 -9.39 12.60 0.84
N ASP A 79 -10.09 13.15 -0.15
CA ASP A 79 -9.68 14.39 -0.80
C ASP A 79 -10.09 15.56 0.11
N ASP A 80 -9.13 16.21 0.75
CA ASP A 80 -9.40 17.32 1.69
C ASP A 80 -10.03 18.53 0.99
N ARG A 81 -9.76 18.74 -0.31
CA ARG A 81 -10.33 19.86 -1.07
C ARG A 81 -11.81 19.61 -1.38
N LYS A 82 -12.14 18.37 -1.75
CA LYS A 82 -13.51 17.99 -2.16
C LYS A 82 -14.35 17.43 -1.03
N LYS A 83 -13.73 17.04 0.09
CA LYS A 83 -14.35 16.32 1.21
C LYS A 83 -15.04 15.00 0.78
N VAL A 84 -14.53 14.34 -0.26
CA VAL A 84 -15.04 13.05 -0.79
C VAL A 84 -13.99 11.96 -0.61
N TRP A 85 -14.43 10.73 -0.38
CA TRP A 85 -13.59 9.53 -0.36
C TRP A 85 -13.40 8.96 -1.76
N ILE A 86 -12.17 8.64 -2.12
CA ILE A 86 -11.82 8.07 -3.41
C ILE A 86 -11.08 6.75 -3.18
N LYS A 87 -11.54 5.69 -3.85
CA LYS A 87 -10.82 4.41 -3.88
C LYS A 87 -9.63 4.54 -4.83
N THR A 88 -8.44 4.23 -4.32
CA THR A 88 -7.19 4.26 -5.08
C THR A 88 -6.30 3.07 -4.74
N PHE A 89 -5.26 2.87 -5.53
CA PHE A 89 -4.22 1.89 -5.26
C PHE A 89 -3.02 2.58 -4.64
N MET A 90 -2.47 1.93 -3.62
CA MET A 90 -1.28 2.36 -2.91
C MET A 90 -0.19 1.29 -3.09
N LEU A 91 1.04 1.75 -3.27
CA LEU A 91 2.24 0.93 -3.38
C LEU A 91 3.28 1.42 -2.36
N LEU A 92 3.72 0.55 -1.47
CA LEU A 92 4.91 0.78 -0.66
C LEU A 92 6.09 0.07 -1.31
N ARG A 93 7.13 0.81 -1.71
CA ARG A 93 8.36 0.28 -2.29
C ARG A 93 9.52 1.19 -1.94
N ASP A 94 10.70 0.63 -1.64
CA ASP A 94 11.91 1.39 -1.32
C ASP A 94 11.68 2.45 -0.23
N GLN A 95 10.91 2.08 0.81
CA GLN A 95 10.52 2.94 1.93
C GLN A 95 9.69 4.19 1.51
N LYS A 96 9.16 4.20 0.28
CA LYS A 96 8.35 5.27 -0.27
C LYS A 96 6.93 4.79 -0.55
N LEU A 97 5.99 5.68 -0.27
CA LEU A 97 4.57 5.44 -0.49
C LEU A 97 4.11 6.13 -1.78
N PHE A 98 3.62 5.33 -2.72
CA PHE A 98 3.10 5.78 -4.01
C PHE A 98 1.58 5.56 -4.08
N ILE A 99 0.89 6.44 -4.81
CA ILE A 99 -0.54 6.33 -5.09
C ILE A 99 -0.73 6.34 -6.60
N SER A 100 -1.52 5.40 -7.12
CA SER A 100 -1.84 5.36 -8.55
C SER A 100 -2.81 6.49 -8.92
N GLN A 101 -2.40 7.32 -9.88
CA GLN A 101 -3.28 8.35 -10.47
C GLN A 101 -4.11 7.79 -11.63
N LYS A 102 -3.68 6.67 -12.24
CA LYS A 102 -4.22 6.17 -13.53
C LYS A 102 -5.72 5.91 -13.53
N ILE A 103 -6.29 5.43 -12.41
CA ILE A 103 -7.74 5.16 -12.34
C ILE A 103 -8.54 6.45 -12.31
N GLN A 104 -8.00 7.50 -11.69
CA GLN A 104 -8.65 8.81 -11.72
C GLN A 104 -8.57 9.43 -13.11
N THR A 105 -7.46 9.26 -13.82
CA THR A 105 -7.30 9.77 -15.19
C THR A 105 -8.16 9.01 -16.20
N LEU A 106 -8.20 7.67 -16.11
CA LEU A 106 -9.06 6.84 -16.96
C LEU A 106 -10.54 7.06 -16.66
N ALA A 107 -10.95 7.13 -15.38
CA ALA A 107 -12.35 7.43 -15.04
C ALA A 107 -12.77 8.85 -15.48
N LYS A 108 -11.86 9.84 -15.47
CA LYS A 108 -12.11 11.16 -16.04
C LYS A 108 -12.23 11.09 -17.56
N PHE A 109 -11.37 10.32 -18.24
CA PHE A 109 -11.42 10.11 -19.69
C PHE A 109 -12.73 9.43 -20.13
N MET A 110 -13.13 8.35 -19.45
CA MET A 110 -14.37 7.61 -19.73
C MET A 110 -15.65 8.41 -19.43
N ARG A 111 -15.56 9.48 -18.62
CA ARG A 111 -16.67 10.39 -18.32
C ARG A 111 -16.77 11.59 -19.26
N LYS A 112 -15.79 11.79 -20.16
CA LYS A 112 -15.88 12.84 -21.18
C LYS A 112 -16.82 12.42 -22.31
N PRO A 113 -17.66 13.32 -22.85
CA PRO A 113 -18.45 13.05 -24.03
C PRO A 113 -17.55 12.60 -25.19
N LYS A 114 -18.02 11.61 -25.96
CA LYS A 114 -17.27 10.90 -27.00
C LYS A 114 -16.61 11.82 -28.04
N GLU A 115 -17.18 13.00 -28.27
CA GLU A 115 -16.68 14.03 -29.20
C GLU A 115 -15.33 14.64 -28.77
N GLN A 116 -15.05 14.79 -27.47
CA GLN A 116 -13.80 15.36 -26.96
C GLN A 116 -12.65 14.36 -26.80
N ALA A 117 -12.93 13.06 -26.90
CA ALA A 117 -11.91 12.01 -26.75
C ALA A 117 -11.16 11.75 -28.07
N LEU A 118 -11.77 12.07 -29.21
CA LEU A 118 -11.21 11.84 -30.54
C LEU A 118 -10.12 12.86 -30.92
N GLU A 119 -10.19 14.10 -30.42
CA GLU A 119 -9.17 15.14 -30.69
C GLU A 119 -7.82 14.88 -30.01
N LEU A 120 -7.76 14.02 -28.99
CA LEU A 120 -6.54 13.72 -28.24
C LEU A 120 -5.76 12.51 -28.76
N VAL A 121 -6.35 11.74 -29.69
CA VAL A 121 -5.72 10.56 -30.30
C VAL A 121 -5.17 10.87 -31.70
N SER A 122 -5.48 12.06 -32.24
CA SER A 122 -4.99 12.55 -33.52
C SER A 122 -3.81 13.50 -33.37
N VAL A 123 -2.68 13.00 -32.86
CA VAL A 123 -1.34 13.63 -33.03
C VAL A 123 -0.35 12.54 -33.39
#